data_AF-A0A1H8W5D1-F1
#
_entry.id   AF-A0A1H8W5D1-F1
#
_cell.length_a   1.000
_cell.length_b   1.000
_cell.length_c   1.000
_cell.angle_alpha   90.00
_cell.angle_beta   90.00
_cell.angle_gamma   90.00
#
_symmetry.space_group_name_H-M   'P 1'
#
loop_
_entity.id
_entity.type
_entity.pdbx_description
1 polymer ?
#
loop_
_entity_poly.entity_id
_entity_poly.type
_entity_poly.pdbx_seq_one_letter_code
_entity_poly.pdbx_strand_id
1 'polypeptide(L)' 'MTLGACAAPIDSNAGRSTTVPEAVATLAAPYQDLQSARLRPEDGCYWYLHAGRVETTLLPLRTSDGRPICTAAGA' A
#
# COMPACT_ATOMS: atom_id res chain seq x y z
N MET A 1 -28.83 22.84 -10.86
CA MET A 1 -27.60 22.55 -10.08
C MET A 1 -27.40 21.05 -10.07
N THR A 2 -26.49 20.53 -10.88
CA THR A 2 -26.18 19.08 -10.96
C THR A 2 -24.95 18.81 -10.09
N LEU A 3 -25.15 18.14 -8.96
CA LEU A 3 -24.08 17.64 -8.11
C LEU A 3 -23.57 16.33 -8.70
N GLY A 4 -22.35 16.34 -9.24
CA GLY A 4 -21.66 15.14 -9.72
C GLY A 4 -21.08 14.36 -8.54
N ALA A 5 -21.59 13.15 -8.30
CA ALA A 5 -21.01 12.21 -7.35
C ALA A 5 -19.93 11.38 -8.05
N CYS A 6 -18.65 11.63 -7.71
CA CYS A 6 -17.58 10.68 -8.02
C CYS A 6 -17.69 9.51 -7.03
N ALA A 7 -18.42 8.47 -7.40
CA ALA A 7 -18.36 7.20 -6.69
C ALA A 7 -17.03 6.53 -7.06
N ALA A 8 -16.11 6.45 -6.11
CA ALA A 8 -14.93 5.59 -6.24
C ALA A 8 -15.43 4.13 -6.39
N PRO A 9 -14.83 3.32 -7.27
CA PRO A 9 -15.15 1.91 -7.32
C PRO A 9 -14.87 1.30 -5.95
N ILE A 10 -15.90 0.73 -5.33
CA ILE A 10 -15.72 -0.12 -4.14
C ILE A 10 -15.13 -1.43 -4.65
N ASP A 11 -13.81 -1.46 -4.73
CA ASP A 11 -13.05 -2.67 -5.00
C ASP A 11 -13.39 -3.69 -3.90
N SER A 12 -14.23 -4.66 -4.24
CA SER A 12 -14.72 -5.71 -3.35
C SER A 12 -13.64 -6.76 -3.02
N ASN A 13 -12.36 -6.38 -3.17
CA ASN A 13 -11.18 -7.15 -2.78
C ASN A 13 -10.46 -6.52 -1.58
N ALA A 14 -11.16 -5.71 -0.80
CA ALA A 14 -10.71 -5.18 0.50
C ALA A 14 -10.71 -6.29 1.57
N GLY A 15 -9.95 -7.38 1.36
CA GLY A 15 -10.02 -8.52 2.25
C GLY A 15 -9.02 -9.64 2.02
N ARG A 16 -8.14 -9.55 1.01
CA ARG A 16 -7.00 -10.45 0.97
C ARG A 16 -5.84 -9.83 1.73
N SER A 17 -5.90 -9.89 3.06
CA SER A 17 -4.73 -9.83 3.94
C SER A 17 -3.86 -11.07 3.69
N THR A 18 -3.38 -11.21 2.45
CA THR A 18 -2.31 -12.12 2.10
C THR A 18 -1.06 -11.45 2.62
N THR A 19 -0.42 -12.08 3.60
CA THR A 19 0.95 -11.80 4.01
C THR A 19 1.77 -11.33 2.82
N VAL A 20 2.47 -10.21 2.97
CA VAL A 20 3.34 -9.65 1.93
C VAL A 20 4.20 -10.75 1.32
N PRO A 21 4.26 -10.89 -0.02
CA PRO A 21 5.09 -11.89 -0.65
C PRO A 21 6.55 -11.77 -0.19
N GLU A 22 7.25 -12.90 -0.02
CA GLU A 22 8.64 -12.92 0.47
C GLU A 22 9.58 -12.05 -0.40
N ALA A 23 9.35 -12.03 -1.71
CA ALA A 23 10.08 -11.17 -2.63
C ALA A 23 9.94 -9.67 -2.27
N VAL A 24 8.75 -9.22 -1.88
CA VAL A 24 8.50 -7.84 -1.45
C VAL A 24 9.12 -7.58 -0.08
N ALA A 25 9.03 -8.54 0.85
CA ALA A 25 9.65 -8.46 2.16
C ALA A 25 11.18 -8.32 2.07
N THR A 26 11.80 -9.02 1.12
CA THR A 26 13.26 -8.96 0.87
C THR A 26 13.70 -7.62 0.29
N LEU A 27 12.85 -6.98 -0.52
CA LEU A 27 13.13 -5.67 -1.12
C LEU A 27 12.89 -4.52 -0.16
N ALA A 28 11.92 -4.65 0.74
CA ALA A 28 11.50 -3.59 1.62
C ALA A 28 12.60 -3.17 2.60
N ALA A 29 12.71 -1.87 2.85
CA ALA A 29 13.64 -1.36 3.85
C ALA A 29 13.27 -1.89 5.26
N PRO A 30 14.25 -2.26 6.10
CA PRO A 30 14.04 -3.06 7.32
C PRO A 30 13.29 -2.32 8.45
N TYR A 31 13.17 -1.00 8.35
CA TYR A 31 12.47 -0.17 9.34
C TYR A 31 10.96 -0.03 9.08
N GLN A 32 10.45 -0.61 7.99
CA GLN A 32 9.02 -0.53 7.63
C GLN A 32 8.26 -1.72 8.19
N ASP A 33 7.01 -1.49 8.57
CA ASP A 33 6.16 -2.53 9.11
C ASP A 33 5.56 -3.39 7.99
N LEU A 34 6.09 -4.61 7.83
CA LEU A 34 5.61 -5.58 6.84
C LEU A 34 4.32 -6.30 7.27
N GLN A 35 3.93 -6.22 8.55
CA GLN A 35 2.71 -6.87 9.04
C GLN A 35 1.46 -6.08 8.66
N SER A 36 1.54 -4.75 8.64
CA SER A 36 0.46 -3.89 8.15
C SER A 36 0.50 -3.63 6.64
N ALA A 37 1.55 -4.09 5.96
CA ALA A 37 1.74 -3.81 4.55
C ALA A 37 0.71 -4.55 3.67
N ARG A 38 0.12 -3.82 2.73
CA ARG A 38 -0.92 -4.30 1.80
C ARG A 38 -0.77 -3.66 0.43
N LEU A 39 -1.18 -4.39 -0.61
CA LEU A 39 -1.30 -3.85 -1.96
C LEU A 39 -2.52 -2.92 -2.00
N ARG A 40 -2.34 -1.71 -2.52
CA ARG A 40 -3.43 -0.80 -2.82
C ARG A 40 -3.84 -0.97 -4.28
N PRO A 41 -5.11 -1.31 -4.58
CA PRO A 41 -5.55 -1.47 -5.96
C PRO A 41 -5.59 -0.14 -6.73
N GLU A 42 -5.66 1.00 -6.03
CA GLU A 42 -5.79 2.32 -6.67
C GLU A 42 -4.55 2.74 -7.44
N ASP A 43 -3.36 2.35 -6.97
CA ASP A 43 -2.07 2.66 -7.59
C ASP A 43 -1.24 1.40 -7.90
N GLY A 44 -1.68 0.21 -7.49
CA GLY A 44 -0.97 -1.04 -7.70
C GLY A 44 0.32 -1.17 -6.90
N CYS A 45 0.50 -0.32 -5.86
CA CYS A 45 1.70 -0.26 -5.03
C CYS A 45 1.44 -0.79 -3.61
N TYR A 46 2.50 -1.22 -2.94
CA TYR A 46 2.42 -1.65 -1.54
C TYR A 46 2.48 -0.44 -0.62
N TRP A 47 1.64 -0.46 0.42
CA TRP A 47 1.55 0.57 1.45
C TRP A 47 1.50 -0.07 2.82
N TYR A 48 2.08 0.58 3.82
CA TYR A 48 2.08 0.11 5.21
C TYR A 48 1.58 1.19 6.16
N LEU A 49 1.16 0.79 7.36
CA LEU A 49 0.79 1.73 8.41
C LEU A 49 2.04 2.16 9.19
N HIS A 50 2.35 3.44 9.12
CA HIS A 50 3.38 4.06 9.94
C HIS A 50 2.75 4.70 11.17
N ALA A 51 3.01 4.11 12.34
CA ALA A 51 2.59 4.67 13.62
C ALA A 51 3.55 5.79 14.05
N GLY A 52 3.20 7.03 13.66
CA GLY A 52 3.91 8.22 14.09
C GLY A 52 3.51 8.65 15.50
N ARG A 53 4.21 9.65 16.05
CA ARG A 53 3.93 10.17 17.40
C ARG A 53 2.53 10.77 17.53
N VAL A 54 2.05 11.41 16.47
CA VAL A 54 0.79 12.18 16.47
C VAL A 54 -0.35 11.37 15.85
N GLU A 55 -0.05 10.57 14.83
CA GLU A 55 -1.04 9.85 14.06
C GLU A 55 -0.45 8.61 13.39
N THR A 56 -1.34 7.71 13.00
CA THR A 56 -1.02 6.57 12.14
C THR A 56 -1.36 6.93 10.70
N THR A 57 -0.37 6.93 9.82
CA THR A 57 -0.52 7.31 8.42
C THR A 57 -0.17 6.14 7.51
N LEU A 58 -0.88 6.00 6.39
CA LEU A 58 -0.49 5.10 5.31
C LEU A 58 0.69 5.72 4.55
N LEU A 59 1.81 5.01 4.48
CA LEU A 59 2.97 5.40 3.69
C LEU A 59 3.28 4.32 2.64
N PRO A 60 3.84 4.71 1.48
CA PRO A 60 4.24 3.73 0.48
C PRO A 60 5.36 2.86 1.04
N LEU A 61 5.28 1.56 0.79
CA LEU A 61 6.33 0.61 1.08
C LEU A 61 7.45 0.80 0.07
N ARG A 62 8.66 1.05 0.56
CA ARG A 62 9.81 1.41 -0.30
C ARG A 62 10.94 0.40 -0.18
N THR A 63 11.75 0.30 -1.24
CA THR A 63 13.02 -0.43 -1.21
C THR A 63 14.02 0.27 -0.29
N SER A 64 15.13 -0.41 0.01
CA SER A 64 16.29 0.21 0.68
C SER A 64 16.79 1.48 -0.02
N ASP A 65 16.67 1.54 -1.35
CA ASP A 65 17.02 2.72 -2.18
C ASP A 65 15.92 3.80 -2.22
N GLY A 66 14.82 3.61 -1.50
CA GLY A 66 13.72 4.58 -1.43
C GLY A 66 12.78 4.58 -2.64
N ARG A 67 12.77 3.54 -3.47
CA ARG A 67 11.81 3.41 -4.59
C ARG A 67 10.52 2.73 -4.09
N PRO A 68 9.31 3.16 -4.51
CA PRO A 68 8.09 2.45 -4.15
C PRO A 68 8.09 1.04 -4.75
N ILE A 69 7.55 0.07 -4.00
CA ILE A 69 7.41 -1.31 -4.49
C ILE A 69 6.00 -1.47 -5.07
N CYS A 70 5.92 -1.74 -6.36
CA CYS A 70 4.64 -1.86 -7.08
C CYS A 70 4.59 -3.15 -7.89
N THR A 71 3.37 -3.61 -8.18
CA THR A 71 3.14 -4.76 -9.06
C THR A 71 3.09 -4.30 -10.52
N ALA A 72 3.36 -5.19 -11.46
CA ALA A 72 3.38 -4.88 -12.90
C ALA A 72 2.02 -4.36 -13.44
N ALA A 73 0.93 -4.49 -12.68
CA ALA A 73 -0.36 -3.89 -13.03
C ALA A 73 -0.42 -2.36 -12.82
N GLY A 74 0.54 -1.78 -12.09
CA GLY A 74 0.62 -0.35 -11.78
C GLY A 74 1.90 0.35 -12.28
N ALA A 75 2.63 -0.26 -13.23
CA ALA A 75 3.84 0.29 -13.84
C ALA A 75 3.61 0.80 -15.27
#